data_AF-X1NHP6-F1
#
_entry.id   AF-X1NHP6-F1
#
_cell.length_a   1.000
_cell.length_b   1.000
_cell.length_c   1.000
_cell.angle_alpha   90.00
_cell.angle_beta   90.00
_cell.angle_gamma   90.00
#
_symmetry.space_group_name_H-M   'P 1'
#
loop_
_entity.id
_entity.type
_entity.pdbx_description
1 polymer ?
#
loop_
_entity_poly.entity_id
_entity_poly.type
_entity_poly.pdbx_seq_one_letter_code
_entity_poly.pdbx_strand_id
1 'polypeptide(L)'
;PISAQETMVTTKWLVHKDAVEGVDYDPERMRKVWDATNDQDRRLAEENQRGINSTAYQPGPYSKTYEFGVVNFIDWYSDRVLANLGAEPAPYLKEVKAQ
;
A
#
# COMPACT_ATOMS: atom_id res chain seq x y z
N PRO A 1 10.02 -5.71 1.15
CA PRO A 1 9.35 -6.92 1.66
C PRO A 1 10.26 -7.60 2.69
N ILE A 2 9.71 -8.15 3.78
CA ILE A 2 10.46 -8.96 4.74
C ILE A 2 10.08 -10.44 4.59
N SER A 3 8.77 -10.72 4.55
CA SER A 3 8.22 -12.05 4.32
C SER A 3 6.89 -11.94 3.55
N ALA A 4 6.19 -13.06 3.35
CA ALA A 4 4.87 -13.05 2.73
C ALA A 4 3.81 -12.28 3.54
N GLN A 5 4.00 -12.11 4.85
CA GLN A 5 3.04 -11.44 5.75
C GLN A 5 3.67 -10.27 6.53
N GLU A 6 4.91 -9.86 6.21
CA GLU A 6 5.58 -8.74 6.87
C GLU A 6 6.21 -7.79 5.86
N THR A 7 5.94 -6.51 6.05
CA THR A 7 6.50 -5.42 5.24
C THR A 7 7.14 -4.37 6.16
N MET A 8 8.41 -4.09 5.91
CA MET A 8 9.10 -2.94 6.50
C MET A 8 8.73 -1.68 5.71
N VAL A 9 8.14 -0.70 6.39
CA VAL A 9 7.87 0.63 5.82
C VAL A 9 8.87 1.62 6.41
N THR A 10 9.58 2.35 5.55
CA THR A 10 10.55 3.37 5.97
C THR A 10 10.09 4.74 5.50
N THR A 11 9.70 5.60 6.42
CA THR A 11 9.34 6.99 6.15
C THR A 11 10.57 7.88 6.31
N LYS A 12 10.81 8.75 5.32
CA LYS A 12 11.87 9.75 5.34
C LYS A 12 11.26 11.13 5.17
N TRP A 13 11.58 12.04 6.08
CA TRP A 13 11.24 13.44 5.95
C TRP A 13 12.39 14.16 5.25
N LEU A 14 12.08 14.78 4.12
CA LEU A 14 13.05 15.53 3.34
C LEU A 14 12.77 17.02 3.54
N VAL A 15 13.76 17.73 4.10
CA VAL A 15 13.74 19.19 4.27
C VAL A 15 14.66 19.85 3.25
N HIS A 16 14.53 21.18 3.11
CA HIS A 16 15.50 21.95 2.33
C HIS A 16 16.91 21.78 2.93
N LYS A 17 17.93 21.63 2.09
CA LYS A 17 19.32 21.34 2.51
C LYS A 17 19.92 22.39 3.45
N ASP A 18 19.40 23.62 3.39
CA ASP A 18 19.88 24.77 4.18
C ASP A 18 18.96 25.06 5.38
N ALA A 19 17.89 24.27 5.59
CA ALA A 19 17.01 24.42 6.74
C ALA A 19 17.70 23.95 8.03
N VAL A 20 17.56 24.73 9.10
CA VAL A 20 18.19 24.48 10.40
C VAL A 20 17.15 23.99 11.40
N GLU A 21 17.40 22.82 11.98
CA GLU A 21 16.58 22.25 13.05
C GLU A 21 16.48 23.19 14.26
N GLY A 22 15.29 23.31 14.86
CA GLY A 22 15.00 24.21 15.96
C GLY A 22 14.79 25.67 15.56
N VAL A 23 15.06 26.03 14.29
CA VAL A 23 14.82 27.37 13.73
C VAL A 23 13.74 27.30 12.65
N ASP A 24 14.00 26.56 11.58
CA ASP A 24 13.11 26.44 10.42
C ASP A 24 12.09 25.31 10.58
N TYR A 25 12.44 24.29 11.37
CA TYR A 25 11.56 23.18 11.66
C TYR A 25 11.83 22.54 13.02
N ASP A 26 10.80 21.90 13.57
CA ASP A 26 10.88 21.02 14.73
C ASP A 26 10.60 19.58 14.29
N PRO A 27 11.52 18.61 14.51
CA PRO A 27 11.37 17.24 14.03
C PRO A 27 10.13 16.55 14.58
N GLU A 28 9.80 16.75 15.86
CA GLU A 28 8.65 16.11 16.49
C GLU A 28 7.35 16.59 15.83
N ARG A 29 7.19 17.90 15.69
CA ARG A 29 6.03 18.52 15.06
C ARG A 29 5.90 18.14 13.58
N MET A 30 7.01 18.09 12.84
CA MET A 30 7.02 17.71 11.43
C MET A 30 6.54 16.28 11.21
N ARG A 31 6.98 15.36 12.08
CA ARG A 31 6.69 13.94 11.96
C ARG A 31 5.35 13.54 12.59
N LYS A 32 4.86 14.28 13.58
CA LYS A 32 3.68 13.94 14.41
C LYS A 32 2.50 13.36 13.66
N VAL A 33 2.09 14.00 12.56
CA VAL A 33 0.93 13.54 11.78
C VAL A 33 1.22 12.21 11.10
N TRP A 34 2.37 12.09 10.44
CA TRP A 34 2.76 10.88 9.74
C TRP A 34 3.08 9.71 10.67
N ASP A 35 3.58 9.97 11.87
CA ASP A 35 3.68 8.93 12.90
C ASP A 35 2.32 8.34 13.25
N ALA A 36 1.33 9.21 13.51
CA ALA A 36 -0.01 8.77 13.84
C ALA A 36 -0.67 8.04 12.66
N THR A 37 -0.53 8.56 11.44
CA THR A 37 -1.08 7.96 10.22
C THR A 37 -0.43 6.61 9.91
N ASN A 38 0.90 6.50 10.00
CA ASN A 38 1.60 5.23 9.78
C ASN A 38 1.16 4.15 10.80
N ASP A 39 0.94 4.53 12.06
CA ASP A 39 0.42 3.58 13.06
C ASP A 39 -1.01 3.13 12.75
N GLN A 40 -1.88 4.06 12.34
CA GLN A 40 -3.25 3.76 11.92
C GLN A 40 -3.28 2.82 10.71
N ASP A 41 -2.51 3.13 9.67
CA ASP A 41 -2.41 2.34 8.45
C ASP A 41 -1.83 0.95 8.71
N ARG A 42 -0.80 0.85 9.58
CA ARG A 42 -0.25 -0.43 10.01
C ARG A 42 -1.33 -1.32 10.60
N ARG A 43 -2.11 -0.81 11.56
CA ARG A 43 -3.17 -1.59 12.21
C ARG A 43 -4.21 -2.04 11.19
N LEU A 44 -4.63 -1.15 10.30
CA LEU A 44 -5.59 -1.48 9.24
C LEU A 44 -5.07 -2.60 8.33
N ALA A 45 -3.82 -2.49 7.88
CA ALA A 45 -3.18 -3.50 7.03
C ALA A 45 -3.04 -4.86 7.73
N GLU A 46 -2.62 -4.86 9.00
CA GLU A 46 -2.47 -6.08 9.81
C GLU A 46 -3.81 -6.77 10.09
N GLU A 47 -4.88 -6.01 10.39
CA GLU A 47 -6.23 -6.58 10.54
C GLU A 47 -6.76 -7.12 9.21
N ASN A 48 -6.52 -6.41 8.11
CA ASN A 48 -6.91 -6.88 6.79
C ASN A 48 -6.21 -8.21 6.43
N GLN A 49 -4.89 -8.32 6.70
CA GLN A 49 -4.15 -9.56 6.51
C GLN A 49 -4.70 -10.70 7.37
N ARG A 50 -5.05 -10.43 8.64
CA ARG A 50 -5.70 -11.42 9.51
C ARG A 50 -7.01 -11.94 8.91
N GLY A 51 -7.83 -11.06 8.35
CA GLY A 51 -9.06 -11.45 7.65
C GLY A 51 -8.80 -12.30 6.41
N ILE A 52 -7.84 -11.88 5.57
CA ILE A 52 -7.45 -12.58 4.33
C ILE A 52 -6.92 -13.99 4.60
N ASN A 53 -6.28 -14.22 5.76
CA ASN A 53 -5.78 -15.54 6.15
C ASN A 53 -6.89 -16.58 6.41
N SER A 54 -8.15 -16.16 6.51
CA SER A 54 -9.28 -17.08 6.67
C SER A 54 -9.54 -17.87 5.39
N THR A 55 -9.83 -19.17 5.51
CA THR A 55 -10.28 -19.99 4.37
C THR A 55 -11.63 -19.55 3.81
N ALA A 56 -12.41 -18.77 4.57
CA ALA A 56 -13.68 -18.21 4.13
C ALA A 56 -13.54 -16.89 3.37
N TYR A 57 -12.33 -16.30 3.33
CA TYR A 57 -12.11 -15.07 2.57
C TYR A 57 -12.40 -15.29 1.09
N GLN A 58 -13.09 -14.34 0.48
CA GLN A 58 -13.28 -14.23 -0.96
C GLN A 58 -13.05 -12.76 -1.36
N PRO A 59 -12.36 -12.49 -2.48
CA PRO A 59 -12.19 -11.13 -2.98
C PRO A 59 -13.54 -10.46 -3.23
N GLY A 60 -13.72 -9.25 -2.68
CA GLY A 60 -14.88 -8.40 -2.93
C GLY A 60 -14.69 -7.47 -4.12
N PRO A 61 -15.77 -6.85 -4.64
CA PRO A 61 -15.65 -5.81 -5.67
C PRO A 61 -15.05 -4.54 -5.08
N TYR A 62 -14.19 -3.87 -5.84
CA TYR A 62 -13.69 -2.55 -5.49
C TYR A 62 -14.68 -1.45 -5.95
N SER A 63 -14.72 -0.36 -5.20
CA SER A 63 -15.46 0.84 -5.51
C SER A 63 -14.90 1.56 -6.74
N LYS A 64 -15.73 1.77 -7.76
CA LYS A 64 -15.38 2.59 -8.94
C LYS A 64 -15.00 4.03 -8.59
N THR A 65 -15.59 4.57 -7.53
CA THR A 65 -15.44 5.98 -7.16
C THR A 65 -14.21 6.21 -6.28
N TYR A 66 -13.94 5.30 -5.34
CA TYR A 66 -12.94 5.54 -4.29
C TYR A 66 -11.68 4.67 -4.41
N GLU A 67 -11.73 3.56 -5.15
CA GLU A 67 -10.65 2.57 -5.18
C GLU A 67 -9.99 2.41 -6.55
N PHE A 68 -10.16 3.37 -7.46
CA PHE A 68 -9.51 3.37 -8.77
C PHE A 68 -7.98 3.24 -8.68
N GLY A 69 -7.35 3.86 -7.68
CA GLY A 69 -5.92 3.72 -7.43
C GLY A 69 -5.49 2.30 -7.05
N VAL A 70 -6.32 1.57 -6.32
CA VAL A 70 -6.07 0.18 -5.93
C VAL A 70 -6.18 -0.74 -7.14
N VAL A 71 -7.23 -0.56 -7.95
CA VAL A 71 -7.42 -1.31 -9.21
C VAL A 71 -6.20 -1.16 -10.12
N ASN A 72 -5.77 0.07 -10.40
CA ASN A 72 -4.61 0.32 -11.26
C ASN A 72 -3.32 -0.33 -10.73
N PHE A 73 -3.13 -0.34 -9.41
CA PHE A 73 -1.95 -0.97 -8.81
C PHE A 73 -1.96 -2.50 -9.00
N ILE A 74 -3.12 -3.13 -8.78
CA ILE A 74 -3.28 -4.58 -8.95
C ILE A 74 -3.11 -4.99 -10.42
N ASP A 75 -3.69 -4.23 -11.34
CA ASP A 75 -3.54 -4.45 -12.78
C ASP A 75 -2.06 -4.39 -13.20
N TRP A 76 -1.35 -3.33 -12.79
CA TRP A 76 0.08 -3.19 -13.05
C TRP A 76 0.90 -4.33 -12.45
N TYR A 77 0.64 -4.70 -11.20
CA TYR A 77 1.37 -5.77 -10.51
C TYR A 77 1.18 -7.10 -11.23
N SER A 78 -0.07 -7.44 -11.55
CA SER A 78 -0.43 -8.67 -12.24
C SER A 78 0.23 -8.76 -13.61
N ASP A 79 0.10 -7.71 -14.43
CA ASP A 79 0.71 -7.65 -15.76
C ASP A 79 2.23 -7.81 -15.68
N ARG A 80 2.89 -7.19 -14.69
CA ARG A 80 4.35 -7.31 -14.50
C ARG A 80 4.77 -8.71 -14.08
N VAL A 81 4.04 -9.34 -13.16
CA VAL A 81 4.35 -10.71 -12.72
C VAL A 81 4.20 -11.70 -13.88
N LEU A 82 3.10 -11.63 -14.62
CA LEU A 82 2.82 -12.54 -15.74
C LEU A 82 3.87 -12.43 -16.85
N ALA A 83 4.21 -11.19 -17.24
CA ALA A 83 5.25 -10.94 -18.23
C ALA A 83 6.60 -11.53 -17.81
N ASN A 84 6.95 -11.43 -16.52
CA ASN A 84 8.21 -11.96 -16.00
C ASN A 84 8.21 -13.49 -15.84
N LEU A 85 7.03 -14.12 -15.73
CA LEU A 85 6.88 -15.58 -15.70
C LEU A 85 6.86 -16.20 -17.11
N GLY A 86 6.91 -15.39 -18.17
CA GLY A 86 6.73 -15.87 -19.55
C GLY A 86 5.32 -16.41 -19.81
N ALA A 87 4.36 -16.06 -18.94
CA ALA A 87 2.96 -16.41 -19.10
C ALA A 87 2.26 -15.34 -19.94
N GLU A 88 1.38 -15.77 -20.84
CA GLU A 88 0.44 -14.85 -21.50
C GLU A 88 -0.36 -14.10 -20.42
N PRO A 89 -0.70 -12.81 -20.63
CA PRO A 89 -1.37 -12.00 -19.62
C PRO A 89 -2.65 -12.70 -19.15
N ALA A 90 -2.75 -13.06 -17.86
CA ALA A 90 -3.92 -13.72 -17.29
C ALA A 90 -5.11 -12.74 -17.30
N PRO A 91 -6.07 -12.88 -18.22
CA PRO A 91 -7.12 -11.87 -18.40
C PRO A 91 -8.05 -11.79 -17.18
N TYR A 92 -8.16 -12.89 -16.42
CA TYR A 92 -8.92 -12.94 -15.17
C TYR A 92 -8.31 -12.12 -14.04
N LEU A 93 -7.04 -11.69 -14.14
CA LEU A 93 -6.44 -10.72 -13.20
C LEU A 93 -6.77 -9.27 -13.57
N LYS A 94 -7.18 -9.01 -14.82
CA LYS A 94 -7.64 -7.68 -15.29
C LYS A 94 -9.12 -7.43 -14.99
N GLU A 95 -9.87 -8.49 -14.71
CA GLU A 95 -11.28 -8.38 -14.34
C GLU A 95 -11.44 -8.28 -12.83
N VAL A 96 -10.89 -7.21 -12.26
CA VAL A 96 -11.52 -6.67 -11.07
C VAL A 96 -12.86 -6.10 -11.50
N LYS A 97 -13.93 -6.90 -11.34
CA LYS A 97 -15.30 -6.48 -11.66
C LYS A 97 -15.72 -5.38 -10.68
N ALA A 98 -15.43 -4.15 -11.07
CA ALA A 98 -15.97 -2.99 -10.40
C ALA A 98 -17.50 -2.96 -10.65
N GLN A 99 -18.29 -2.86 -9.59
CA GLN A 99 -19.74 -2.61 -9.68
C GLN A 99 -20.03 -1.13 -9.86
#